data_AF-A0A556MQS0-F1
#
_entry.id   AF-A0A556MQS0-F1
#
_cell.length_a   1.000
_cell.length_b   1.000
_cell.length_c   1.000
_cell.angle_alpha   90.00
_cell.angle_beta   90.00
_cell.angle_gamma   90.00
#
_symmetry.space_group_name_H-M   'P 1'
#
loop_
_entity.id
_entity.type
_entity.pdbx_description
1 polymer ?
#
loop_
_entity_poly.entity_id
_entity_poly.type
_entity_poly.pdbx_seq_one_letter_code
_entity_poly.pdbx_strand_id
1 'polypeptide(L)'
;MEKEKIIALIAEDIKHNQLLNGLDSIGLWDHDRYILELDILIADLMGYKHGMIPDSWFDVYHKTMLSIPHNLTSKEAHTRAIILYNDLLQVQPK
;
A
#
# COMPACT_ATOMS: atom_id res chain seq x y z
N MET A 1 -8.15 0.78 17.52
CA MET A 1 -6.94 -0.07 17.64
C MET A 1 -6.53 -0.68 16.31
N GLU A 2 -7.48 -1.15 15.50
CA GLU A 2 -7.19 -1.73 14.17
C GLU A 2 -6.80 -0.67 13.13
N LYS A 3 -7.51 0.47 13.07
CA LYS A 3 -7.17 1.60 12.17
C LYS A 3 -5.68 1.97 12.18
N GLU A 4 -5.12 2.24 13.36
CA GLU A 4 -3.71 2.67 13.48
C GLU A 4 -2.74 1.57 13.02
N LYS A 5 -3.09 0.29 13.21
CA LYS A 5 -2.28 -0.83 12.70
C LYS A 5 -2.36 -0.94 11.18
N ILE A 6 -3.53 -0.71 10.59
CA ILE A 6 -3.71 -0.70 9.13
C ILE A 6 -2.90 0.44 8.52
N ILE A 7 -2.99 1.64 9.09
CA ILE A 7 -2.20 2.80 8.64
C ILE A 7 -0.70 2.51 8.78
N ALA A 8 -0.27 1.91 9.88
CA ALA A 8 1.13 1.51 10.05
C ALA A 8 1.57 0.49 8.99
N LEU A 9 0.75 -0.52 8.68
CA LEU A 9 1.04 -1.50 7.63
C LEU A 9 1.16 -0.85 6.25
N ILE A 10 0.22 0.03 5.90
CA ILE A 10 0.31 0.80 4.65
C ILE A 10 1.60 1.63 4.61
N ALA A 11 1.99 2.26 5.73
CA ALA A 11 3.22 3.05 5.79
C ALA A 11 4.49 2.19 5.63
N GLU A 12 4.50 0.96 6.16
CA GLU A 12 5.61 0.03 5.92
C GLU A 12 5.66 -0.42 4.46
N ASP A 13 4.52 -0.69 3.83
CA ASP A 13 4.49 -1.07 2.41
C ASP A 13 4.96 0.06 1.49
N ILE A 14 4.58 1.30 1.80
CA ILE A 14 5.10 2.49 1.11
C ILE A 14 6.63 2.51 1.18
N LYS A 15 7.21 2.35 2.38
CA LYS A 15 8.69 2.36 2.54
C LYS A 15 9.35 1.18 1.85
N HIS A 16 8.70 0.02 1.84
CA HIS A 16 9.17 -1.14 1.11
C HIS A 16 9.22 -0.84 -0.40
N ASN A 17 8.15 -0.30 -0.96
CA ASN A 17 8.12 0.15 -2.35
C ASN A 17 9.20 1.22 -2.63
N GLN A 18 9.45 2.16 -1.72
CA GLN A 18 10.56 3.12 -1.85
C GLN A 18 11.93 2.42 -1.93
N LEU A 19 12.17 1.41 -1.09
CA LEU A 19 13.41 0.62 -1.13
C LEU A 19 13.55 -0.11 -2.46
N LEU A 20 12.49 -0.79 -2.89
CA LEU A 20 12.42 -1.53 -4.15
C LEU A 20 12.76 -0.64 -5.36
N ASN A 21 12.14 0.54 -5.47
CA ASN A 21 12.46 1.50 -6.53
C ASN A 21 13.88 2.07 -6.42
N GLY A 22 14.36 2.29 -5.20
CA GLY A 22 15.75 2.71 -4.98
C GLY A 22 16.75 1.67 -5.47
N LEU A 23 16.49 0.38 -5.21
CA LEU A 23 17.31 -0.74 -5.69
C LEU A 23 17.23 -0.89 -7.21
N ASP A 24 16.04 -0.74 -7.81
CA ASP A 24 15.87 -0.74 -9.26
C ASP A 24 16.66 0.38 -9.95
N SER A 25 16.68 1.58 -9.35
CA SER A 25 17.44 2.72 -9.89
C SER A 25 18.96 2.50 -9.99
N ILE A 26 19.49 1.51 -9.26
CA ILE A 26 20.91 1.11 -9.30
C ILE A 26 21.12 -0.27 -9.95
N GLY A 27 20.09 -0.81 -10.61
CA GLY A 27 20.15 -2.08 -11.34
C GLY A 27 20.12 -3.33 -10.46
N LEU A 28 19.69 -3.21 -9.20
CA LEU A 28 19.57 -4.33 -8.25
C LEU A 28 18.10 -4.73 -8.09
N TRP A 29 17.51 -5.30 -9.14
CA TRP A 29 16.08 -5.61 -9.15
C TRP A 29 15.78 -7.06 -9.55
N ASP A 30 14.84 -7.67 -8.82
CA ASP A 30 14.26 -8.98 -9.11
C ASP A 30 12.74 -8.84 -8.95
N HIS A 31 12.04 -8.74 -10.08
CA HIS A 31 10.69 -8.17 -10.19
C HIS A 31 9.66 -8.86 -9.30
N ASP A 32 9.84 -10.15 -9.01
CA ASP A 32 8.75 -10.95 -8.42
C ASP A 32 9.10 -11.52 -7.03
N ARG A 33 10.38 -11.51 -6.62
CA ARG A 33 10.79 -12.22 -5.39
C ARG A 33 10.59 -11.45 -4.10
N TYR A 34 10.57 -10.13 -4.18
CA TYR A 34 10.56 -9.25 -3.01
C TYR A 34 9.26 -8.46 -2.86
N ILE A 35 8.25 -8.73 -3.70
CA ILE A 35 6.92 -8.12 -3.54
C ILE A 35 6.27 -8.70 -2.28
N LEU A 36 5.67 -7.82 -1.48
CA LEU A 36 4.85 -8.21 -0.35
C LEU A 36 3.37 -8.11 -0.75
N GLU A 37 2.59 -9.14 -0.47
CA GLU A 37 1.13 -9.15 -0.68
C GLU A 37 0.39 -8.44 0.48
N LEU A 38 0.89 -7.26 0.88
CA LEU A 38 0.33 -6.51 2.01
C LEU A 38 -1.03 -5.89 1.68
N ASP A 39 -1.30 -5.61 0.40
CA ASP A 39 -2.60 -5.14 -0.08
C ASP A 39 -3.74 -6.11 0.27
N ILE A 40 -3.55 -7.42 0.08
CA ILE A 40 -4.52 -8.46 0.47
C ILE A 40 -4.74 -8.47 1.99
N LEU A 41 -3.66 -8.41 2.77
CA LEU A 41 -3.73 -8.37 4.24
C LEU A 41 -4.47 -7.11 4.73
N ILE A 42 -4.18 -5.97 4.13
CA ILE A 42 -4.83 -4.70 4.46
C ILE A 42 -6.32 -4.76 4.13
N ALA A 43 -6.70 -5.33 2.99
CA ALA A 43 -8.11 -5.52 2.64
C ALA A 43 -8.84 -6.42 3.64
N ASP A 44 -8.23 -7.53 4.07
CA ASP A 44 -8.79 -8.42 5.09
C ASP A 44 -9.00 -7.69 6.43
N LEU A 45 -8.00 -6.91 6.87
CA LEU A 45 -8.10 -6.08 8.07
C LEU A 45 -9.14 -4.96 7.96
N MET A 46 -9.48 -4.53 6.74
CA MET A 46 -10.56 -3.59 6.47
C MET A 46 -11.94 -4.26 6.36
N GLY A 47 -12.01 -5.59 6.56
CA GLY A 47 -13.25 -6.36 6.61
C GLY A 47 -13.67 -7.00 5.28
N TYR A 48 -12.82 -6.97 4.26
CA TYR A 48 -13.09 -7.67 3.00
C TYR A 48 -12.78 -9.15 3.13
N LYS A 49 -13.69 -10.00 2.65
CA LYS A 49 -13.40 -11.43 2.53
C LYS A 49 -12.50 -11.68 1.32
N HIS A 50 -11.61 -12.66 1.43
CA HIS A 50 -10.81 -13.12 0.30
C HIS A 50 -11.69 -13.45 -0.91
N GLY A 51 -11.34 -12.92 -2.09
CA GLY A 51 -12.13 -13.04 -3.32
C GLY A 51 -13.36 -12.12 -3.44
N MET A 52 -13.64 -11.29 -2.44
CA MET A 52 -14.71 -10.27 -2.47
C MET A 52 -14.16 -8.83 -2.47
N ILE A 53 -12.86 -8.66 -2.68
CA ILE A 53 -12.23 -7.35 -2.78
C ILE A 53 -12.55 -6.78 -4.17
N PRO A 54 -13.21 -5.62 -4.28
CA PRO A 54 -13.52 -5.04 -5.58
C PRO A 54 -12.25 -4.67 -6.36
N ASP A 55 -12.22 -4.86 -7.67
CA ASP A 55 -11.09 -4.42 -8.52
C ASP A 55 -10.78 -2.93 -8.33
N SER A 56 -11.82 -2.10 -8.13
CA SER A 56 -11.68 -0.67 -7.85
C SER A 56 -10.89 -0.37 -6.56
N TRP A 57 -10.87 -1.30 -5.61
CA TRP A 57 -10.10 -1.19 -4.38
C TRP A 57 -8.60 -1.36 -4.68
N PHE A 58 -8.24 -2.42 -5.40
CA PHE A 58 -6.87 -2.65 -5.85
C PHE A 58 -6.37 -1.52 -6.75
N ASP A 59 -7.22 -1.03 -7.65
CA ASP A 59 -6.94 0.13 -8.49
C ASP A 59 -6.53 1.36 -7.66
N VAL A 60 -7.27 1.69 -6.61
CA VAL A 60 -6.94 2.83 -5.72
C VAL A 60 -5.62 2.56 -5.00
N TYR A 61 -5.41 1.34 -4.52
CA TYR A 61 -4.21 0.93 -3.82
C TYR A 61 -2.97 1.06 -4.71
N HIS A 62 -2.94 0.34 -5.82
CA HIS A 62 -1.78 0.26 -6.72
C HIS A 62 -1.51 1.59 -7.42
N LYS A 63 -2.55 2.34 -7.86
CA LYS A 63 -2.35 3.68 -8.45
C LYS A 63 -1.72 4.63 -7.44
N THR A 64 -2.16 4.58 -6.18
CA THR A 64 -1.55 5.38 -5.12
C THR A 64 -0.09 4.99 -4.91
N MET A 65 0.21 3.69 -4.79
CA MET A 65 1.59 3.19 -4.64
C MET A 65 2.52 3.64 -5.77
N LEU A 66 2.07 3.56 -7.01
CA LEU A 66 2.83 4.02 -8.18
C LEU A 66 3.03 5.54 -8.22
N SER A 67 2.13 6.32 -7.61
CA SER A 67 2.21 7.78 -7.57
C SER A 67 3.10 8.33 -6.45
N ILE A 68 3.47 7.49 -5.48
CA ILE A 68 4.22 7.93 -4.30
C ILE A 68 5.70 8.17 -4.67
N PRO A 69 6.25 9.36 -4.36
CA PRO A 69 7.67 9.63 -4.55
C PRO A 69 8.55 8.63 -3.78
N HIS A 70 9.67 8.22 -4.36
CA HIS A 70 10.53 7.21 -3.74
C HIS A 70 11.42 7.75 -2.60
N ASN A 71 11.39 9.05 -2.33
CA ASN A 71 12.28 9.75 -1.40
C ASN A 71 11.56 10.41 -0.21
N LEU A 72 10.44 9.85 0.23
CA LEU A 72 9.72 10.29 1.42
C LEU A 72 10.45 9.93 2.71
N THR A 73 10.34 10.83 3.69
CA THR A 73 10.64 10.54 5.11
C THR A 73 9.57 9.66 5.75
N SER A 74 9.85 9.05 6.90
CA SER A 74 8.87 8.24 7.64
C SER A 74 7.58 8.99 7.97
N LYS A 75 7.67 10.30 8.26
CA LYS A 75 6.51 11.14 8.56
C LYS A 75 5.63 11.35 7.31
N GLU A 76 6.25 11.55 6.15
CA GLU A 76 5.54 11.72 4.89
C GLU A 76 4.92 10.40 4.42
N ALA A 77 5.64 9.28 4.54
CA ALA A 77 5.09 7.95 4.27
C ALA A 77 3.85 7.66 5.14
N HIS A 78 3.93 7.95 6.44
CA HIS A 78 2.77 7.83 7.33
C HIS A 78 1.62 8.76 6.94
N THR A 79 1.91 10.00 6.54
CA THR A 79 0.88 10.95 6.06
C THR A 79 0.19 10.41 4.80
N ARG A 80 0.94 9.84 3.87
CA ARG A 80 0.40 9.19 2.66
C ARG A 80 -0.42 7.95 2.99
N ALA A 81 0.01 7.17 3.98
CA ALA A 81 -0.74 6.01 4.46
C ALA A 81 -2.11 6.40 5.04
N ILE A 82 -2.20 7.51 5.77
CA ILE A 82 -3.48 8.05 6.26
C ILE A 82 -4.40 8.42 5.08
N ILE A 83 -3.86 9.09 4.06
CA ILE A 83 -4.62 9.49 2.87
C ILE A 83 -5.14 8.23 2.16
N LEU A 84 -4.26 7.28 1.85
CA LEU A 84 -4.65 6.03 1.18
C LEU A 84 -5.70 5.27 1.99
N TYR A 85 -5.52 5.12 3.31
CA TYR A 85 -6.52 4.49 4.17
C TYR A 85 -7.91 5.14 4.03
N ASN A 86 -7.97 6.47 4.02
CA ASN A 86 -9.23 7.20 3.87
C ASN A 86 -9.84 7.01 2.48
N ASP A 87 -9.02 6.97 1.42
CA ASP A 87 -9.48 6.75 0.05
C ASP A 87 -10.06 5.33 -0.11
N LEU A 88 -9.41 4.33 0.49
CA LEU A 88 -9.88 2.94 0.49
C LEU A 88 -11.21 2.77 1.24
N LEU A 89 -11.50 3.57 2.26
CA LEU A 89 -12.80 3.59 2.94
C LEU A 89 -13.94 4.13 2.05
N GLN A 90 -13.64 4.94 1.03
CA GLN A 90 -14.64 5.44 0.09
C GLN A 90 -14.97 4.43 -1.01
N VAL A 91 -14.17 3.38 -1.18
CA VAL A 91 -14.45 2.30 -2.11
C VAL A 91 -15.51 1.40 -1.48
N GLN A 92 -16.76 1.58 -1.88
CA GLN A 92 -17.85 0.71 -1.46
C GLN A 92 -17.84 -0.58 -2.28
N PRO A 93 -18.05 -1.76 -1.67
CA PRO A 93 -18.41 -2.96 -2.43
C PRO A 93 -19.74 -2.68 -3.14
N LYS A 94 -19.75 -2.81 -4.47
CA LYS A 94 -20.98 -2.73 -5.28
C LYS A 94 -21.86 -3.95 -5.05
#